data_AF-A0A945RMF1-F1
#
_entry.id   AF-A0A945RMF1-F1
#
_cell.length_a   1.000
_cell.length_b   1.000
_cell.length_c   1.000
_cell.angle_alpha   90.00
_cell.angle_beta   90.00
_cell.angle_gamma   90.00
#
_symmetry.space_group_name_H-M   'P 1'
#
loop_
_entity.id
_entity.type
_entity.pdbx_description
1 polymer ?
#
loop_
_entity_poly.entity_id
_entity_poly.type
_entity_poly.pdbx_seq_one_letter_code
_entity_poly.pdbx_strand_id
1 'polypeptide(L)'
;MRGSFRTLTILLAGLVILTGVSVDAGAETPSNAGVEGSTVCSTEEAKRSAKSWNYNPVDAYKFGLKIQHYVEQEDLQSLFGLVQGELSYGPRKKYIRGKLFSEIFSKTWRETVLSEKPDCGPVGWRGFMLGNGNIWYHQDYETRKWEIFSINNELNIEADKSPLDGSWKFKEELLTSDCFATIWMSGDNYQYHHENFGEKHGVDWDDFFSSPGRYIGGPIPIAPMLPLGPNSSQWMNCF
;
A
#
# COMPACT_ATOMS: atom_id res chain seq x y z
N MET A 1 -31.54 55.78 43.46
CA MET A 1 -32.78 54.99 43.22
C MET A 1 -32.37 53.52 43.29
N ARG A 2 -32.33 52.88 44.46
CA ARG A 2 -33.34 51.96 45.06
C ARG A 2 -34.16 51.09 44.09
N GLY A 3 -34.07 49.77 44.32
CA GLY A 3 -34.92 48.68 43.81
C GLY A 3 -34.03 47.53 43.30
N SER A 4 -33.68 46.45 44.03
CA SER A 4 -34.39 45.52 44.92
C SER A 4 -35.36 44.55 44.20
N PHE A 5 -35.35 43.30 44.68
CA PHE A 5 -36.20 42.13 44.39
C PHE A 5 -35.81 41.27 43.17
N ARG A 6 -35.83 39.93 43.18
CA ARG A 6 -35.91 38.89 44.22
C ARG A 6 -35.56 37.55 43.52
N THR A 7 -34.99 36.63 44.28
CA THR A 7 -34.81 35.21 43.96
C THR A 7 -36.14 34.53 43.64
N LEU A 8 -36.16 33.60 42.67
CA LEU A 8 -37.16 32.52 42.66
C LEU A 8 -36.53 31.22 42.14
N THR A 9 -36.30 30.31 43.07
CA THR A 9 -36.03 28.89 42.83
C THR A 9 -37.37 28.19 42.67
N ILE A 10 -37.57 27.42 41.60
CA ILE A 10 -38.66 26.45 41.50
C ILE A 10 -38.04 25.07 41.27
N LEU A 11 -38.09 24.26 42.32
CA LEU A 11 -38.03 22.80 42.28
C LEU A 11 -39.36 22.28 41.73
N LEU A 12 -39.32 21.39 40.75
CA LEU A 12 -40.44 20.51 40.44
C LEU A 12 -39.92 19.09 40.26
N ALA A 13 -40.17 18.29 41.28
CA ALA A 13 -40.06 16.86 41.28
C ALA A 13 -41.16 16.28 40.38
N GLY A 14 -40.76 15.48 39.40
CA GLY A 14 -41.65 14.68 38.56
C GLY A 14 -41.32 13.21 38.74
N LEU A 15 -42.01 12.56 39.68
CA LEU A 15 -42.01 11.13 39.92
C LEU A 15 -42.81 10.45 38.80
N VAL A 16 -42.18 9.62 37.99
CA VAL A 16 -42.87 8.70 37.06
C VAL A 16 -42.67 7.29 37.58
N ILE A 17 -43.73 6.72 38.15
CA ILE A 17 -43.86 5.30 38.44
C ILE A 17 -44.43 4.66 37.17
N LEU A 18 -43.64 3.80 36.53
CA LEU A 18 -44.14 2.84 35.55
C LEU A 18 -43.85 1.43 36.07
N THR A 19 -44.96 0.72 36.27
CA THR A 19 -45.10 -0.66 36.71
C THR A 19 -44.43 -1.62 35.74
N GLY A 20 -43.80 -2.66 36.31
CA GLY A 20 -42.94 -3.58 35.58
C GLY A 20 -43.64 -4.57 34.65
N VAL A 21 -42.80 -5.17 33.80
CA VAL A 21 -42.95 -6.52 33.26
C VAL A 21 -41.55 -7.15 33.35
N SER A 22 -41.43 -8.20 34.16
CA SER A 22 -40.26 -9.08 34.17
C SER A 22 -40.13 -9.76 32.82
N VAL A 23 -38.93 -9.69 32.24
CA VAL A 23 -38.51 -10.59 31.19
C VAL A 23 -37.21 -11.22 31.68
N ASP A 24 -37.31 -12.51 32.04
CA ASP A 24 -36.15 -13.35 32.31
C ASP A 24 -35.30 -13.43 31.03
N ALA A 25 -34.17 -12.74 31.03
CA ALA A 25 -33.11 -12.96 30.07
C ALA A 25 -31.95 -13.59 30.84
N GLY A 26 -31.85 -14.91 30.72
CA GLY A 26 -30.73 -15.68 31.22
C GLY A 26 -29.42 -15.05 30.74
N ALA A 27 -28.55 -14.78 31.71
CA ALA A 27 -27.15 -14.47 31.44
C ALA A 27 -26.47 -15.74 30.93
N GLU A 28 -26.62 -16.03 29.64
CA GLU A 28 -25.69 -16.88 28.92
C GLU A 28 -24.46 -16.02 28.61
N THR A 29 -23.46 -16.14 29.47
CA THR A 29 -22.06 -15.87 29.11
C THR A 29 -21.76 -16.53 27.76
N PRO A 30 -21.30 -15.80 26.73
CA PRO A 30 -20.66 -16.42 25.60
C PRO A 30 -19.32 -16.98 26.09
N SER A 31 -19.34 -18.28 26.29
CA SER A 31 -18.17 -19.12 26.46
C SER A 31 -17.35 -19.14 25.17
N ASN A 32 -16.03 -19.27 25.35
CA ASN A 32 -15.03 -19.67 24.36
C ASN A 32 -14.58 -18.65 23.32
N ALA A 33 -13.90 -17.59 23.80
CA ALA A 33 -12.69 -17.11 23.12
C ALA A 33 -11.59 -18.17 23.26
N GLY A 34 -11.53 -19.13 22.32
CA GLY A 34 -10.55 -20.20 22.44
C GLY A 34 -10.60 -21.32 21.41
N VAL A 35 -11.12 -21.11 20.21
CA VAL A 35 -11.03 -22.11 19.13
C VAL A 35 -10.91 -21.42 17.77
N GLU A 36 -9.73 -20.89 17.41
CA GLU A 36 -9.42 -20.61 15.98
C GLU A 36 -7.93 -20.40 15.66
N GLY A 37 -7.01 -20.80 16.55
CA GLY A 37 -5.58 -20.49 16.40
C GLY A 37 -4.69 -21.58 15.80
N SER A 38 -5.18 -22.83 15.65
CA SER A 38 -4.28 -23.99 15.44
C SER A 38 -4.43 -24.71 14.09
N THR A 39 -5.47 -24.46 13.31
CA THR A 39 -5.74 -25.22 12.06
C THR A 39 -5.59 -24.39 10.79
N VAL A 40 -5.69 -23.07 10.89
CA VAL A 40 -5.49 -22.18 9.74
C VAL A 40 -4.00 -22.21 9.38
N CYS A 41 -3.68 -22.57 8.14
CA CYS A 41 -2.32 -22.74 7.61
C CYS A 41 -1.52 -23.97 8.04
N SER A 42 -2.17 -25.08 8.41
CA SER A 42 -1.47 -26.31 8.83
C SER A 42 -1.02 -27.24 7.67
N THR A 43 -1.17 -26.83 6.41
CA THR A 43 -0.83 -27.67 5.25
C THR A 43 0.69 -27.87 5.11
N GLU A 44 1.11 -29.02 4.59
CA GLU A 44 2.54 -29.30 4.38
C GLU A 44 3.20 -28.34 3.38
N GLU A 45 2.44 -27.83 2.42
CA GLU A 45 2.89 -26.81 1.49
C GLU A 45 3.18 -25.48 2.21
N ALA A 46 2.25 -25.02 3.06
CA ALA A 46 2.45 -23.82 3.85
C ALA A 46 3.68 -23.95 4.77
N LYS A 47 3.87 -25.12 5.40
CA LYS A 47 5.07 -25.41 6.22
C LYS A 47 6.35 -25.40 5.41
N ARG A 48 6.35 -25.96 4.19
CA ARG A 48 7.53 -25.98 3.31
C ARG A 48 7.91 -24.56 2.88
N SER A 49 6.94 -23.78 2.42
CA SER A 49 7.15 -22.38 2.04
C SER A 49 7.64 -21.55 3.23
N ALA A 50 7.00 -21.69 4.40
CA ALA A 50 7.42 -21.06 5.65
C ALA A 50 8.88 -21.30 5.98
N LYS A 51 9.33 -22.55 5.88
CA LYS A 51 10.72 -22.91 6.14
C LYS A 51 11.70 -22.28 5.14
N SER A 52 11.33 -22.28 3.86
CA SER A 52 12.18 -21.73 2.79
C SER A 52 12.34 -20.21 2.88
N TRP A 53 11.26 -19.52 3.25
CA TRP A 53 11.16 -18.06 3.30
C TRP A 53 11.31 -17.49 4.72
N ASN A 54 11.46 -18.38 5.69
CA ASN A 54 11.55 -18.08 7.12
C ASN A 54 10.39 -17.21 7.64
N TYR A 55 9.15 -17.35 7.17
CA TYR A 55 8.00 -16.58 7.69
C TYR A 55 7.04 -17.47 8.50
N ASN A 56 6.11 -16.83 9.23
CA ASN A 56 5.02 -17.53 9.91
C ASN A 56 3.74 -17.51 9.04
N PRO A 57 3.22 -18.66 8.59
CA PRO A 57 2.00 -18.74 7.78
C PRO A 57 0.76 -18.10 8.39
N VAL A 58 0.61 -18.24 9.71
CA VAL A 58 -0.53 -17.67 10.42
C VAL A 58 -0.45 -16.14 10.44
N ASP A 59 0.75 -15.58 10.52
CA ASP A 59 0.94 -14.12 10.49
C ASP A 59 0.69 -13.55 9.09
N ALA A 60 1.10 -14.27 8.03
CA ALA A 60 0.78 -13.92 6.65
C ALA A 60 -0.74 -13.85 6.43
N TYR A 61 -1.43 -14.91 6.85
CA TYR A 61 -2.88 -15.02 6.76
C TYR A 61 -3.59 -13.89 7.51
N LYS A 62 -3.17 -13.63 8.76
CA LYS A 62 -3.71 -12.52 9.58
C LYS A 62 -3.45 -11.16 8.96
N PHE A 63 -2.30 -10.96 8.31
CA PHE A 63 -2.01 -9.72 7.62
C PHE A 63 -2.93 -9.54 6.40
N GLY A 64 -3.15 -10.58 5.61
CA GLY A 64 -4.14 -10.56 4.54
C GLY A 64 -5.55 -10.23 5.04
N LEU A 65 -5.98 -10.81 6.16
CA LEU A 65 -7.26 -10.46 6.79
C LEU A 65 -7.31 -9.00 7.24
N LYS A 66 -6.21 -8.46 7.76
CA LYS A 66 -6.10 -7.05 8.15
C LYS A 66 -6.27 -6.12 6.94
N ILE A 67 -5.70 -6.48 5.78
CA ILE A 67 -5.88 -5.75 4.53
C ILE A 67 -7.36 -5.79 4.11
N GLN A 68 -7.95 -6.98 4.06
CA GLN A 68 -9.36 -7.15 3.69
C GLN A 68 -10.29 -6.37 4.63
N HIS A 69 -9.98 -6.32 5.93
CA HIS A 69 -10.73 -5.51 6.89
C HIS A 69 -10.73 -4.03 6.51
N TYR A 70 -9.59 -3.43 6.17
CA TYR A 70 -9.56 -2.02 5.74
C TYR A 70 -10.25 -1.80 4.40
N VAL A 71 -10.17 -2.75 3.48
CA VAL A 71 -10.91 -2.71 2.20
C VAL A 71 -12.43 -2.83 2.43
N GLU A 72 -12.86 -3.66 3.37
CA GLU A 72 -14.26 -3.82 3.75
C GLU A 72 -14.79 -2.54 4.43
N GLN A 73 -14.00 -1.90 5.28
CA GLN A 73 -14.39 -0.64 5.94
C GLN A 73 -14.23 0.60 5.04
N GLU A 74 -13.73 0.43 3.81
CA GLU A 74 -13.37 1.54 2.91
C GLU A 74 -12.38 2.53 3.58
N ASP A 75 -11.53 2.03 4.48
CA ASP A 75 -10.56 2.81 5.23
C ASP A 75 -9.25 2.97 4.43
N LEU A 76 -9.26 3.96 3.53
CA LEU A 76 -8.13 4.29 2.67
C LEU A 76 -6.88 4.68 3.46
N GLN A 77 -7.05 5.39 4.59
CA GLN A 77 -5.92 5.87 5.39
C GLN A 77 -5.21 4.71 6.10
N SER A 78 -5.96 3.81 6.73
CA SER A 78 -5.38 2.65 7.39
C SER A 78 -4.80 1.64 6.40
N LEU A 79 -5.42 1.47 5.22
CA LEU A 79 -4.89 0.63 4.14
C LEU A 79 -3.51 1.14 3.68
N PHE A 80 -3.39 2.42 3.34
CA PHE A 80 -2.10 3.02 2.95
C PHE A 80 -1.13 3.21 4.15
N GLY A 81 -1.62 3.05 5.38
CA GLY A 81 -0.81 2.91 6.58
C GLY A 81 0.00 1.62 6.63
N LEU A 82 -0.38 0.59 5.86
CA LEU A 82 0.35 -0.67 5.71
C LEU A 82 1.47 -0.63 4.65
N VAL A 83 1.62 0.50 3.94
CA VAL A 83 2.68 0.71 2.93
C VAL A 83 3.86 1.42 3.59
N GLN A 84 5.04 0.79 3.61
CA GLN A 84 6.29 1.49 3.94
C GLN A 84 6.82 2.22 2.70
N GLY A 85 7.27 3.46 2.86
CA GLY A 85 7.70 4.27 1.71
C GLY A 85 6.56 4.55 0.73
N GLU A 86 6.75 4.17 -0.53
CA GLU A 86 5.79 4.27 -1.63
C GLU A 86 5.57 2.88 -2.26
N LEU A 87 4.40 2.68 -2.87
CA LEU A 87 4.13 1.45 -3.62
C LEU A 87 5.09 1.32 -4.81
N SER A 88 5.56 0.10 -5.08
CA SER A 88 6.27 -0.22 -6.32
C SER A 88 5.36 -0.06 -7.54
N TYR A 89 4.06 -0.29 -7.36
CA TYR A 89 3.03 -0.03 -8.36
C TYR A 89 1.69 0.30 -7.69
N GLY A 90 1.04 1.36 -8.17
CA GLY A 90 -0.22 1.87 -7.63
C GLY A 90 -0.20 3.37 -7.29
N PRO A 91 -1.29 3.90 -6.72
CA PRO A 91 -1.40 5.32 -6.39
C PRO A 91 -0.36 5.79 -5.37
N ARG A 92 0.23 6.99 -5.59
CA ARG A 92 1.16 7.61 -4.63
C ARG A 92 0.47 7.96 -3.32
N LYS A 93 1.20 7.84 -2.20
CA LYS A 93 0.67 8.24 -0.88
C LYS A 93 0.26 9.71 -0.81
N LYS A 94 0.91 10.59 -1.59
CA LYS A 94 0.51 12.00 -1.70
C LYS A 94 -0.84 12.16 -2.41
N TYR A 95 -1.06 11.40 -3.49
CA TYR A 95 -2.26 11.49 -4.32
C TYR A 95 -3.53 11.07 -3.56
N ILE A 96 -3.43 10.06 -2.71
CA ILE A 96 -4.58 9.53 -1.95
C ILE A 96 -5.00 10.41 -0.76
N ARG A 97 -4.23 11.44 -0.41
CA ARG A 97 -4.56 12.31 0.74
C ARG A 97 -5.83 13.10 0.47
N GLY A 98 -6.79 12.98 1.38
CA GLY A 98 -8.07 13.66 1.29
C GLY A 98 -9.01 13.08 0.23
N LYS A 99 -8.66 11.94 -0.38
CA LYS A 99 -9.52 11.19 -1.30
C LYS A 99 -10.41 10.23 -0.52
N LEU A 100 -11.58 9.95 -1.07
CA LEU A 100 -12.45 8.86 -0.63
C LEU A 100 -11.97 7.54 -1.23
N PHE A 101 -12.26 6.43 -0.56
CA PHE A 101 -11.92 5.10 -1.06
C PHE A 101 -12.50 4.83 -2.45
N SER A 102 -13.76 5.20 -2.67
CA SER A 102 -14.48 5.03 -3.94
C SER A 102 -13.98 5.92 -5.08
N GLU A 103 -13.21 6.98 -4.77
CA GLU A 103 -12.49 7.76 -5.80
C GLU A 103 -11.24 7.03 -6.30
N ILE A 104 -10.73 6.06 -5.54
CA ILE A 104 -9.48 5.34 -5.84
C ILE A 104 -9.74 3.91 -6.30
N PHE A 105 -10.76 3.24 -5.76
CA PHE A 105 -11.05 1.84 -6.00
C PHE A 105 -12.50 1.64 -6.42
N SER A 106 -12.69 0.92 -7.52
CA SER A 106 -14.03 0.57 -8.00
C SER A 106 -14.72 -0.41 -7.04
N LYS A 107 -16.04 -0.48 -7.12
CA LYS A 107 -16.82 -1.51 -6.40
C LYS A 107 -16.37 -2.92 -6.80
N THR A 108 -16.14 -3.16 -8.09
CA THR A 108 -15.65 -4.44 -8.62
C THR A 108 -14.28 -4.81 -8.06
N TRP A 109 -13.38 -3.82 -7.96
CA TRP A 109 -12.06 -4.01 -7.36
C TRP A 109 -12.18 -4.47 -5.91
N ARG A 110 -13.02 -3.78 -5.13
CA ARG A 110 -13.30 -4.11 -3.72
C ARG A 110 -13.89 -5.51 -3.57
N GLU A 111 -14.91 -5.84 -4.36
CA GLU A 111 -15.52 -7.17 -4.37
C GLU A 111 -14.51 -8.27 -4.70
N THR A 112 -13.61 -8.01 -5.66
CA THR A 112 -12.56 -8.97 -6.04
C THR A 112 -11.60 -9.24 -4.88
N VAL A 113 -11.12 -8.19 -4.21
CA VAL A 113 -10.23 -8.32 -3.04
C VAL A 113 -10.89 -9.05 -1.87
N LEU A 114 -12.21 -8.88 -1.69
CA LEU A 114 -12.98 -9.52 -0.62
C LEU A 114 -13.49 -10.93 -0.97
N SER A 115 -13.38 -11.35 -2.23
CA SER A 115 -13.97 -12.62 -2.71
C SER A 115 -13.19 -13.88 -2.32
N GLU A 116 -11.90 -13.74 -2.00
CA GLU A 116 -11.03 -14.85 -1.67
C GLU A 116 -10.54 -14.78 -0.22
N LYS A 117 -10.09 -15.90 0.33
CA LYS A 117 -9.41 -15.91 1.63
C LYS A 117 -7.91 -15.68 1.40
N PRO A 118 -7.21 -15.01 2.32
CA PRO A 118 -5.77 -14.90 2.24
C PRO A 118 -5.10 -16.28 2.20
N ASP A 119 -4.07 -16.42 1.38
CA ASP A 119 -3.26 -17.62 1.33
C ASP A 119 -2.27 -17.70 2.49
N CYS A 120 -1.94 -18.94 2.85
CA CYS A 120 -0.91 -19.25 3.83
C CYS A 120 0.50 -19.34 3.23
N GLY A 121 0.60 -19.29 1.91
CA GLY A 121 1.82 -19.43 1.11
C GLY A 121 1.96 -18.29 0.10
N PRO A 122 3.21 -17.88 -0.24
CA PRO A 122 3.42 -16.89 -1.28
C PRO A 122 3.24 -17.49 -2.69
N VAL A 123 2.93 -16.64 -3.65
CA VAL A 123 2.93 -16.94 -5.08
C VAL A 123 4.36 -16.85 -5.62
N GLY A 124 5.08 -17.98 -5.52
CA GLY A 124 6.47 -18.08 -5.94
C GLY A 124 7.35 -17.08 -5.20
N TRP A 125 8.16 -16.30 -5.94
CA TRP A 125 9.05 -15.30 -5.34
C TRP A 125 8.41 -13.91 -5.13
N ARG A 126 7.16 -13.71 -5.56
CA ARG A 126 6.54 -12.38 -5.58
C ARG A 126 5.94 -11.96 -4.24
N GLY A 127 5.75 -12.90 -3.32
CA GLY A 127 5.04 -12.65 -2.06
C GLY A 127 3.58 -13.11 -2.12
N PHE A 128 2.74 -12.51 -1.31
CA PHE A 128 1.34 -12.89 -1.13
C PHE A 128 0.45 -11.92 -1.91
N MET A 129 -0.72 -12.38 -2.35
CA MET A 129 -1.65 -11.53 -3.08
C MET A 129 -3.08 -11.65 -2.56
N LEU A 130 -3.88 -10.63 -2.85
CA LEU A 130 -5.34 -10.61 -2.70
C LEU A 130 -5.99 -10.05 -3.97
N GLY A 131 -7.22 -10.49 -4.23
CA GLY A 131 -8.02 -10.11 -5.38
C GLY A 131 -7.34 -10.43 -6.71
N ASN A 132 -6.80 -11.64 -6.89
CA ASN A 132 -6.10 -12.04 -8.11
C ASN A 132 -4.97 -11.06 -8.52
N GLY A 133 -4.22 -10.59 -7.51
CA GLY A 133 -3.11 -9.66 -7.71
C GLY A 133 -3.48 -8.19 -7.59
N ASN A 134 -4.72 -7.83 -7.20
CA ASN A 134 -5.08 -6.45 -6.92
C ASN A 134 -4.27 -5.83 -5.77
N ILE A 135 -3.87 -6.62 -4.78
CA ILE A 135 -2.96 -6.20 -3.71
C ILE A 135 -1.85 -7.23 -3.57
N TRP A 136 -0.61 -6.77 -3.45
CA TRP A 136 0.53 -7.62 -3.09
C TRP A 136 1.21 -7.15 -1.81
N TYR A 137 1.58 -8.13 -0.98
CA TYR A 137 2.21 -7.89 0.30
C TYR A 137 3.28 -8.94 0.60
N HIS A 138 4.24 -8.58 1.44
CA HIS A 138 5.28 -9.48 1.90
C HIS A 138 5.75 -9.11 3.31
N GLN A 139 6.62 -9.94 3.87
CA GLN A 139 7.37 -9.61 5.08
C GLN A 139 8.73 -9.10 4.66
N ASP A 140 9.03 -7.84 4.98
CA ASP A 140 10.32 -7.23 4.66
C ASP A 140 11.45 -8.07 5.28
N TYR A 141 12.51 -8.29 4.50
CA TYR A 141 13.55 -9.25 4.87
C TYR A 141 14.36 -8.75 6.08
N GLU A 142 14.62 -7.44 6.14
CA GLU A 142 15.46 -6.83 7.17
C GLU A 142 14.69 -6.55 8.46
N THR A 143 13.56 -5.83 8.34
CA THR A 143 12.76 -5.39 9.49
C THR A 143 11.80 -6.46 9.99
N ARG A 144 11.55 -7.51 9.18
CA ARG A 144 10.61 -8.58 9.48
C ARG A 144 9.17 -8.10 9.67
N LYS A 145 8.86 -6.89 9.17
CA LYS A 145 7.52 -6.29 9.20
C LYS A 145 6.74 -6.66 7.95
N TRP A 146 5.45 -6.88 8.13
CA TRP A 146 4.54 -7.10 7.00
C TRP A 146 4.11 -5.76 6.39
N GLU A 147 4.13 -5.68 5.06
CA GLU A 147 3.78 -4.47 4.33
C GLU A 147 3.14 -4.78 2.98
N ILE A 148 2.35 -3.81 2.50
CA ILE A 148 1.86 -3.79 1.13
C ILE A 148 2.92 -3.10 0.26
N PHE A 149 3.32 -3.74 -0.83
CA PHE A 149 4.28 -3.16 -1.77
C PHE A 149 3.67 -2.85 -3.14
N SER A 150 2.50 -3.41 -3.48
CA SER A 150 1.80 -3.08 -4.72
C SER A 150 0.28 -3.10 -4.55
N ILE A 151 -0.40 -2.16 -5.19
CA ILE A 151 -1.85 -2.09 -5.31
C ILE A 151 -2.19 -1.81 -6.78
N ASN A 152 -2.66 -2.84 -7.48
CA ASN A 152 -3.09 -2.75 -8.87
C ASN A 152 -4.58 -2.38 -8.93
N ASN A 153 -4.95 -1.21 -9.42
CA ASN A 153 -6.35 -0.82 -9.70
C ASN A 153 -6.58 -0.34 -11.16
N GLU A 154 -7.82 -0.02 -11.52
CA GLU A 154 -8.18 0.47 -12.84
C GLU A 154 -7.64 1.88 -13.14
N LEU A 155 -7.24 2.63 -12.10
CA LEU A 155 -6.72 4.00 -12.20
C LEU A 155 -5.22 4.08 -12.47
N ASN A 156 -4.49 2.96 -12.51
CA ASN A 156 -3.05 2.97 -12.80
C ASN A 156 -2.70 3.52 -14.20
N ILE A 157 -3.71 3.80 -15.04
CA ILE A 157 -3.54 4.38 -16.40
C ILE A 157 -3.91 5.87 -16.45
N GLU A 158 -4.63 6.41 -15.46
CA GLU A 158 -5.15 7.79 -15.48
C GLU A 158 -4.62 8.69 -14.36
N ALA A 159 -4.15 8.13 -13.25
CA ALA A 159 -3.44 8.90 -12.23
C ALA A 159 -2.13 9.53 -12.76
N ASP A 160 -1.63 9.09 -13.92
CA ASP A 160 -0.42 9.52 -14.62
C ASP A 160 -0.60 10.75 -15.56
N LYS A 161 -1.85 11.20 -15.81
CA LYS A 161 -2.15 12.18 -16.90
C LYS A 161 -2.47 13.62 -16.48
N SER A 162 -2.52 13.94 -15.20
CA SER A 162 -2.35 15.35 -14.79
C SER A 162 -0.86 15.70 -14.89
N PRO A 163 -0.43 16.97 -15.08
CA PRO A 163 0.97 17.30 -14.85
C PRO A 163 1.30 16.87 -13.43
N LEU A 164 1.96 15.71 -13.29
CA LEU A 164 2.09 15.03 -12.01
C LEU A 164 2.89 15.93 -11.11
N ASP A 165 2.54 15.95 -9.83
CA ASP A 165 3.52 16.27 -8.81
C ASP A 165 4.75 15.35 -9.04
N GLY A 166 5.81 15.88 -9.67
CA GLY A 166 7.00 15.12 -10.06
C GLY A 166 7.30 15.04 -11.56
N SER A 167 6.42 15.48 -12.45
CA SER A 167 6.74 15.59 -13.88
C SER A 167 7.75 16.70 -14.14
N TRP A 168 8.70 16.46 -15.05
CA TRP A 168 9.72 17.44 -15.43
C TRP A 168 9.36 18.04 -16.78
N LYS A 169 9.42 19.37 -16.91
CA LYS A 169 9.40 19.98 -18.23
C LYS A 169 10.79 19.88 -18.83
N PHE A 170 10.91 19.22 -19.97
CA PHE A 170 12.12 19.22 -20.77
C PHE A 170 11.79 19.71 -22.16
N LYS A 171 12.31 20.90 -22.51
CA LYS A 171 11.87 21.66 -23.69
C LYS A 171 10.36 21.93 -23.62
N GLU A 172 9.62 21.57 -24.66
CA GLU A 172 8.17 21.75 -24.77
C GLU A 172 7.38 20.51 -24.32
N GLU A 173 8.08 19.47 -23.87
CA GLU A 173 7.49 18.19 -23.49
C GLU A 173 7.47 17.98 -21.97
N LEU A 174 6.54 17.13 -21.54
CA LEU A 174 6.39 16.73 -20.16
C LEU A 174 6.96 15.32 -19.99
N LEU A 175 8.07 15.21 -19.25
CA LEU A 175 8.64 13.94 -18.83
C LEU A 175 7.92 13.45 -17.58
N THR A 176 7.23 12.32 -17.69
CA THR A 176 6.68 11.57 -16.54
C THR A 176 7.67 10.49 -16.10
N SER A 177 7.39 9.81 -14.99
CA SER A 177 8.22 8.67 -14.55
C SER A 177 8.32 7.57 -15.61
N ASP A 178 7.27 7.40 -16.41
CA ASP A 178 7.21 6.40 -17.49
C ASP A 178 8.22 6.67 -18.62
N CYS A 179 8.70 7.93 -18.70
CA CYS A 179 9.76 8.27 -19.62
C CYS A 179 11.12 7.71 -19.21
N PHE A 180 11.28 7.17 -18.00
CA PHE A 180 12.57 6.69 -17.49
C PHE A 180 12.55 5.18 -17.24
N ALA A 181 13.68 4.52 -17.47
CA ALA A 181 13.82 3.12 -17.10
C ALA A 181 13.80 2.93 -15.58
N THR A 182 12.92 2.05 -15.11
CA THR A 182 13.04 1.46 -13.78
C THR A 182 14.16 0.43 -13.78
N ILE A 183 14.82 0.27 -12.64
CA ILE A 183 15.87 -0.74 -12.50
C ILE A 183 15.35 -2.13 -12.85
N TRP A 184 16.14 -2.88 -13.62
CA TRP A 184 15.84 -4.27 -13.94
C TRP A 184 16.26 -5.18 -12.79
N MET A 185 15.70 -6.40 -12.74
CA MET A 185 16.08 -7.38 -11.72
C MET A 185 17.59 -7.68 -11.72
N SER A 186 18.21 -7.63 -12.89
CA SER A 186 19.66 -7.75 -13.08
C SER A 186 20.45 -6.53 -12.61
N GLY A 187 19.84 -5.35 -12.51
CA GLY A 187 20.48 -4.08 -12.19
C GLY A 187 21.44 -3.55 -13.27
N ASP A 188 21.69 -4.33 -14.31
CA ASP A 188 22.63 -4.06 -15.41
C ASP A 188 22.25 -2.81 -16.21
N ASN A 189 20.96 -2.51 -16.34
CA ASN A 189 20.52 -1.27 -16.96
C ASN A 189 21.06 -0.05 -16.22
N TYR A 190 21.04 -0.02 -14.88
CA TYR A 190 21.58 1.09 -14.10
C TYR A 190 23.11 1.08 -14.10
N GLN A 191 23.71 -0.11 -13.98
CA GLN A 191 25.17 -0.28 -14.04
C GLN A 191 25.75 0.33 -15.32
N TYR A 192 25.14 0.02 -16.45
CA TYR A 192 25.53 0.57 -17.74
C TYR A 192 25.58 2.10 -17.74
N HIS A 193 24.57 2.77 -17.18
CA HIS A 193 24.55 4.25 -17.17
C HIS A 193 25.56 4.84 -16.20
N HIS A 194 25.78 4.21 -15.06
CA HIS A 194 26.81 4.64 -14.13
C HIS A 194 28.20 4.54 -14.74
N GLU A 195 28.57 3.39 -15.32
CA GLU A 195 29.88 3.17 -15.93
C GLU A 195 30.15 4.13 -17.11
N ASN A 196 29.17 4.35 -17.97
CA ASN A 196 29.36 5.17 -19.19
C ASN A 196 29.27 6.69 -18.93
N PHE A 197 28.55 7.10 -17.90
CA PHE A 197 28.23 8.50 -17.66
C PHE A 197 28.57 8.98 -16.25
N GLY A 198 28.27 8.21 -15.21
CA GLY A 198 28.49 8.58 -13.81
C GLY A 198 29.95 8.55 -13.36
N GLU A 199 30.67 7.46 -13.63
CA GLU A 199 32.03 7.21 -13.09
C GLU A 199 33.02 8.34 -13.41
N LYS A 200 33.01 8.80 -14.67
CA LYS A 200 33.87 9.91 -15.12
C LYS A 200 33.61 11.24 -14.38
N HIS A 201 32.46 11.36 -13.72
CA HIS A 201 32.06 12.50 -12.91
C HIS A 201 32.16 12.24 -11.40
N GLY A 202 32.78 11.13 -10.98
CA GLY A 202 32.96 10.79 -9.57
C GLY A 202 31.65 10.45 -8.84
N VAL A 203 30.64 10.01 -9.60
CA VAL A 203 29.36 9.58 -9.03
C VAL A 203 29.56 8.25 -8.32
N ASP A 204 29.15 8.17 -7.06
CA ASP A 204 29.16 6.92 -6.29
C ASP A 204 28.08 5.95 -6.79
N TRP A 205 28.40 4.66 -6.86
CA TRP A 205 27.48 3.64 -7.35
C TRP A 205 26.25 3.49 -6.45
N ASP A 206 26.43 3.43 -5.13
CA ASP A 206 25.33 3.18 -4.20
C ASP A 206 24.39 4.39 -4.13
N ASP A 207 24.92 5.62 -4.17
CA ASP A 207 24.10 6.84 -4.25
C ASP A 207 23.40 6.96 -5.60
N PHE A 208 24.05 6.59 -6.71
CA PHE A 208 23.40 6.54 -8.02
C PHE A 208 22.28 5.50 -8.07
N PHE A 209 22.54 4.29 -7.58
CA PHE A 209 21.60 3.19 -7.58
C PHE A 209 20.33 3.52 -6.79
N SER A 210 20.50 4.14 -5.62
CA SER A 210 19.39 4.52 -4.75
C SER A 210 18.68 5.81 -5.19
N SER A 211 19.40 6.72 -5.85
CA SER A 211 18.91 8.07 -6.17
C SER A 211 19.30 8.51 -7.60
N PRO A 212 18.99 7.73 -8.65
CA PRO A 212 19.45 7.99 -10.01
C PRO A 212 18.97 9.33 -10.56
N GLY A 213 17.78 9.77 -10.13
CA GLY A 213 17.17 11.04 -10.51
C GLY A 213 18.00 12.27 -10.15
N ARG A 214 18.93 12.18 -9.19
CA ARG A 214 19.83 13.29 -8.83
C ARG A 214 20.85 13.60 -9.93
N TYR A 215 21.12 12.63 -10.80
CA TYR A 215 22.19 12.70 -11.79
C TYR A 215 21.67 12.90 -13.22
N ILE A 216 20.35 12.75 -13.42
CA ILE A 216 19.68 12.98 -14.69
C ILE A 216 19.75 14.47 -15.06
N GLY A 217 20.16 14.76 -16.30
CA GLY A 217 20.35 16.12 -16.81
C GLY A 217 21.69 16.76 -16.40
N GLY A 218 22.50 16.07 -15.61
CA GLY A 218 23.85 16.45 -15.25
C GLY A 218 24.85 15.42 -15.77
N PRO A 219 25.50 14.61 -14.89
CA PRO A 219 26.37 13.51 -15.31
C PRO A 219 25.70 12.52 -16.26
N ILE A 220 24.42 12.21 -16.04
CA ILE A 220 23.63 11.34 -16.91
C ILE A 220 22.81 12.21 -17.87
N PRO A 221 23.04 12.13 -19.19
CA PRO A 221 22.37 13.01 -20.14
C PRO A 221 20.88 12.69 -20.31
N ILE A 222 20.07 13.73 -20.52
CA ILE A 222 18.69 13.62 -21.00
C ILE A 222 18.73 13.62 -22.53
N ALA A 223 19.03 12.46 -23.13
CA ALA A 223 18.92 12.26 -24.57
C ALA A 223 18.26 10.89 -24.88
N PRO A 224 17.49 10.75 -25.98
CA PRO A 224 17.14 9.43 -26.52
C PRO A 224 18.44 8.65 -26.70
N MET A 225 18.62 7.62 -25.88
CA MET A 225 19.76 6.75 -26.04
C MET A 225 19.41 5.82 -27.21
N LEU A 226 20.06 6.06 -28.35
CA LEU A 226 19.97 5.17 -29.50
C LEU A 226 20.22 3.74 -29.03
N PRO A 227 19.46 2.75 -29.53
CA PRO A 227 19.69 1.38 -29.13
C PRO A 227 21.11 0.99 -29.56
N LEU A 228 22.00 0.86 -28.58
CA LEU A 228 23.34 0.31 -28.74
C LEU A 228 23.23 -1.22 -28.90
N GLY A 229 22.66 -1.63 -30.03
CA GLY A 229 22.47 -3.03 -30.39
C GLY A 229 21.19 -3.67 -29.85
N PRO A 230 20.92 -4.94 -30.22
CA PRO A 230 19.66 -5.64 -29.94
C PRO A 230 19.36 -5.87 -28.44
N ASN A 231 20.32 -5.56 -27.55
CA ASN A 231 20.24 -5.73 -26.09
C ASN A 231 20.49 -4.43 -25.31
N SER A 232 20.27 -3.25 -25.92
CA SER A 232 20.58 -1.98 -25.26
C SER A 232 19.50 -1.53 -24.30
N SER A 233 19.92 -1.20 -23.07
CA SER A 233 19.14 -0.57 -22.02
C SER A 233 18.81 0.87 -22.41
N GLN A 234 17.55 1.14 -22.73
CA GLN A 234 17.06 2.48 -22.96
C GLN A 234 16.86 3.17 -21.60
N TRP A 235 17.57 4.27 -21.34
CA TRP A 235 17.35 5.09 -20.13
C TRP A 235 16.05 5.89 -20.22
N MET A 236 15.66 6.27 -21.44
CA MET A 236 14.42 6.99 -21.70
C MET A 236 13.71 6.51 -22.96
N ASN A 237 12.38 6.48 -22.89
CA ASN A 237 11.50 5.91 -23.93
C ASN A 237 10.57 6.93 -24.60
N CYS A 238 10.63 8.21 -24.19
CA CYS A 238 9.70 9.25 -24.64
C CYS A 238 10.19 10.07 -25.85
N PHE A 239 11.31 9.70 -26.48
CA PHE A 239 11.91 10.43 -27.61
C PHE A 239 12.33 9.51 -28.76
#